data_AF-A0A7S1ZEV7-F1
#
_entry.id   AF-A0A7S1ZEV7-F1
#
_cell.length_a   1.000
_cell.length_b   1.000
_cell.length_c   1.000
_cell.angle_alpha   90.00
_cell.angle_beta   90.00
_cell.angle_gamma   90.00
#
_symmetry.space_group_name_H-M   'P 1'
#
loop_
_entity.id
_entity.type
_entity.pdbx_description
1 polymer ?
#
loop_
_entity_poly.entity_id
_entity_poly.type
_entity_poly.pdbx_seq_one_letter_code
_entity_poly.pdbx_strand_id
1 'polypeptide(L)'
;NTAGFVLNNYSPSDPLAGAARAAVALSVALTYPIAFLGLRDGTLDLISVVEEGEGEEEAWSAFFVDALSVALLCGVTVIAANVRDLAVLLSVGGGTFSAAVAAAFPALMFRAVVKEKGDHPGWERVEADAATGLLGMAFALGLAGAYLSLQ
;
A
#
# COMPACT_ATOMS: atom_id res chain seq x y z
N ASN A 1 22.88 9.79 12.85
CA ASN A 1 21.88 8.77 13.19
C ASN A 1 20.71 9.40 13.90
N THR A 2 19.65 9.70 13.14
CA THR A 2 18.33 10.10 13.65
C THR A 2 17.41 8.89 13.54
N ALA A 3 16.73 8.52 14.63
CA ALA A 3 15.74 7.45 14.59
C ALA A 3 14.58 7.83 13.66
N GLY A 4 14.07 6.87 12.89
CA GLY A 4 12.95 7.07 11.95
C GLY A 4 11.66 7.57 12.62
N PHE A 5 11.48 7.29 13.92
CA PHE A 5 10.47 7.94 14.75
C PHE A 5 11.09 9.12 15.49
N VAL A 6 10.65 10.34 15.18
CA VAL A 6 11.24 11.59 15.71
C VAL A 6 11.31 11.59 17.24
N LEU A 7 10.27 11.06 17.91
CA LEU A 7 10.15 10.98 19.36
C LEU A 7 11.13 9.98 20.02
N ASN A 8 11.77 9.09 19.26
CA ASN A 8 12.85 8.22 19.78
C ASN A 8 14.19 8.95 19.92
N ASN A 9 14.33 10.15 19.37
CA ASN A 9 15.54 10.98 19.53
C ASN A 9 15.52 11.81 20.84
N TYR A 10 14.40 11.82 21.56
CA TYR A 10 14.24 12.54 22.84
C TYR A 10 14.41 11.62 24.04
N SER A 11 14.91 12.17 25.15
CA SER A 11 15.09 11.41 26.40
C SER A 11 13.79 10.73 26.86
N PRO A 12 13.85 9.52 27.44
CA PRO A 12 12.69 8.89 28.07
C PRO A 12 12.11 9.69 29.25
N SER A 13 12.95 10.52 29.88
CA SER A 13 12.59 11.34 31.04
C SER A 13 12.00 12.72 30.70
N ASP A 14 11.84 13.05 29.41
CA ASP A 14 11.21 14.31 28.99
C ASP A 14 9.67 14.20 29.07
N PRO A 15 8.99 14.95 29.94
CA PRO A 15 7.54 14.87 30.13
C PRO A 15 6.75 15.33 28.89
N LEU A 16 7.27 16.26 28.09
CA LEU A 16 6.59 16.70 26.86
C LEU A 16 6.69 15.61 25.79
N ALA A 17 7.86 14.98 25.65
CA ALA A 17 8.05 13.84 24.74
C ALA A 17 7.22 12.62 25.19
N GLY A 18 7.10 12.40 26.50
CA GLY A 18 6.21 11.37 27.07
C GLY A 18 4.73 11.61 26.73
N ALA A 19 4.24 12.84 26.90
CA ALA A 19 2.88 13.22 26.54
C ALA A 19 2.62 13.06 25.02
N ALA A 20 3.57 13.45 24.17
CA ALA A 20 3.46 13.27 22.73
C ALA A 20 3.44 11.79 22.32
N ARG A 21 4.26 10.92 22.94
CA ARG A 21 4.19 9.46 22.72
C ARG A 21 2.81 8.89 23.09
N ALA A 22 2.25 9.33 24.21
CA ALA A 22 0.90 8.91 24.62
C ALA A 22 -0.18 9.39 23.66
N ALA A 23 -0.12 10.64 23.20
CA ALA A 23 -1.05 11.19 22.23
C ALA A 23 -1.00 10.44 20.89
N VAL A 24 0.20 10.13 20.39
CA VAL A 24 0.38 9.33 19.17
C VAL A 24 -0.15 7.90 19.37
N ALA A 25 0.14 7.26 20.51
CA ALA A 25 -0.37 5.93 20.82
C ALA A 25 -1.91 5.89 20.86
N LEU A 26 -2.55 6.91 21.45
CA LEU A 26 -4.00 7.04 21.45
C LEU A 26 -4.56 7.24 20.04
N SER A 27 -3.93 8.10 19.24
CA SER A 27 -4.34 8.31 17.84
C SER A 27 -4.28 7.01 17.05
N VAL A 28 -3.18 6.26 17.16
CA VAL A 28 -3.02 4.98 16.44
C VAL A 28 -4.04 3.95 16.93
N ALA A 29 -4.31 3.87 18.23
CA ALA A 29 -5.31 2.96 18.79
C ALA A 29 -6.72 3.23 18.24
N LEU A 30 -7.07 4.50 17.99
CA LEU A 30 -8.36 4.88 17.42
C LEU A 30 -8.43 4.72 15.89
N THR A 31 -7.31 4.93 15.18
CA THR A 31 -7.26 4.78 13.72
C THR A 31 -7.10 3.32 13.27
N TYR A 32 -6.46 2.48 14.09
CA TYR A 32 -6.16 1.08 13.74
C TYR A 32 -7.40 0.27 13.31
N PRO A 33 -8.56 0.31 14.01
CA PRO A 33 -9.74 -0.43 13.59
C PRO A 33 -10.22 -0.03 12.19
N ILE A 34 -10.18 1.26 11.86
CA ILE A 34 -10.64 1.77 10.56
C ILE A 34 -9.68 1.31 9.45
N ALA A 35 -8.38 1.41 9.68
CA ALA A 35 -7.37 0.95 8.73
C ALA A 35 -7.44 -0.57 8.52
N PHE A 36 -7.68 -1.35 9.58
CA PHE A 36 -7.80 -2.80 9.50
C PHE A 36 -9.07 -3.24 8.76
N LEU A 37 -10.20 -2.57 8.97
CA LEU A 37 -11.42 -2.81 8.19
C LEU A 37 -11.18 -2.58 6.70
N GLY A 38 -10.54 -1.46 6.33
CA GLY A 38 -10.19 -1.19 4.94
C GLY A 38 -9.23 -2.21 4.33
N LEU A 39 -8.26 -2.71 5.10
CA LEU A 39 -7.34 -3.77 4.65
C LEU A 39 -8.09 -5.08 4.39
N ARG A 40 -8.94 -5.52 5.33
CA ARG A 40 -9.73 -6.75 5.20
C ARG A 40 -10.67 -6.66 3.99
N ASP A 41 -11.45 -5.59 3.91
CA ASP A 41 -12.45 -5.43 2.85
C ASP A 41 -11.75 -5.29 1.48
N GLY A 42 -10.62 -4.57 1.42
CA GLY A 42 -9.81 -4.48 0.19
C GLY A 42 -9.16 -5.80 -0.23
N THR A 43 -8.76 -6.67 0.72
CA THR A 43 -8.25 -8.00 0.36
C THR A 43 -9.36 -8.93 -0.15
N LEU A 44 -10.57 -8.83 0.40
CA LEU A 44 -11.71 -9.59 -0.10
C LEU A 44 -12.09 -9.15 -1.51
N ASP A 45 -12.14 -7.84 -1.77
CA ASP A 45 -12.41 -7.28 -3.08
C ASP A 45 -11.38 -7.73 -4.14
N LEU A 46 -10.09 -7.73 -3.77
CA LEU A 46 -9.04 -8.18 -4.68
C LEU A 46 -9.12 -9.69 -5.02
N ILE A 47 -9.54 -10.52 -4.06
CA ILE A 47 -9.76 -11.95 -4.30
C ILE A 47 -10.98 -12.15 -5.21
N SER A 48 -12.08 -11.44 -4.94
CA SER A 48 -13.29 -11.51 -5.76
C SER A 48 -13.03 -11.14 -7.22
N VAL A 49 -12.26 -10.07 -7.49
CA VAL A 49 -11.90 -9.66 -8.87
C VAL A 49 -11.09 -10.72 -9.63
N VAL A 50 -10.34 -11.57 -8.93
CA VAL A 50 -9.59 -12.69 -9.55
C VAL A 50 -10.52 -13.87 -9.86
N GLU A 51 -11.57 -14.08 -9.06
CA GLU A 51 -12.57 -15.15 -9.24
C GLU A 51 -13.70 -14.77 -10.21
N GLU A 52 -13.97 -13.48 -10.43
CA GLU A 52 -15.07 -12.94 -11.27
C GLU A 52 -14.93 -13.22 -12.80
N GLY A 53 -14.04 -14.13 -13.19
CA GLY A 53 -14.10 -14.80 -14.49
C GLY A 53 -15.30 -15.74 -14.63
N GLU A 54 -15.93 -16.17 -13.54
CA GLU A 54 -17.10 -17.05 -13.55
C GLU A 54 -18.12 -16.52 -12.52
N GLY A 55 -19.26 -16.04 -13.03
CA GLY A 55 -20.24 -15.31 -12.23
C GLY A 55 -20.86 -16.14 -11.11
N GLU A 56 -20.77 -15.63 -9.89
CA GLU A 56 -21.78 -15.63 -8.83
C GLU A 56 -21.18 -14.84 -7.65
N GLU A 57 -21.85 -13.78 -7.16
CA GLU A 57 -21.49 -13.11 -5.90
C GLU A 57 -21.72 -14.11 -4.74
N GLU A 58 -20.76 -15.00 -4.48
CA GLU A 58 -20.81 -15.83 -3.29
C GLU A 58 -20.57 -14.94 -2.06
N ALA A 59 -21.62 -14.75 -1.27
CA ALA A 59 -21.49 -14.17 0.06
C ALA A 59 -20.51 -15.02 0.87
N TRP A 60 -19.28 -14.51 1.08
CA TRP A 60 -18.25 -15.18 1.84
C TRP A 60 -18.79 -15.69 3.18
N SER A 61 -18.56 -16.98 3.47
CA SER A 61 -18.89 -17.56 4.77
C SER A 61 -18.26 -16.73 5.88
N ALA A 62 -19.02 -16.42 6.94
CA ALA A 62 -18.53 -15.67 8.09
C ALA A 62 -17.23 -16.26 8.67
N PHE A 63 -17.08 -17.58 8.58
CA PHE A 63 -15.87 -18.29 8.99
C PHE A 63 -14.63 -17.91 8.15
N PHE A 64 -14.79 -17.70 6.84
CA PHE A 64 -13.69 -17.31 5.96
C PHE A 64 -13.23 -15.89 6.24
N VAL A 65 -14.18 -14.96 6.43
CA VAL A 65 -13.87 -13.56 6.76
C VAL A 65 -13.16 -13.45 8.12
N ASP A 66 -13.59 -14.23 9.12
CA ASP A 66 -12.94 -14.29 10.42
C ASP A 66 -11.54 -14.91 10.32
N ALA A 67 -11.38 -16.00 9.58
CA ALA A 67 -10.09 -16.64 9.34
C ALA A 67 -9.10 -15.71 8.61
N LEU A 68 -9.56 -14.98 7.59
CA LEU A 68 -8.78 -13.97 6.86
C LEU A 68 -8.37 -12.83 7.79
N SER A 69 -9.28 -12.37 8.66
CA SER A 69 -9.00 -11.33 9.64
C SER A 69 -7.92 -11.78 10.63
N VAL A 70 -8.01 -13.02 11.14
CA VAL A 70 -6.98 -13.59 12.03
C VAL A 70 -5.63 -13.73 11.30
N ALA A 71 -5.65 -14.16 10.04
CA ALA A 71 -4.44 -14.27 9.22
C ALA A 71 -3.77 -12.91 8.97
N LEU A 72 -4.55 -11.88 8.60
CA LEU A 72 -4.06 -10.51 8.43
C LEU A 72 -3.49 -9.95 9.72
N LEU A 73 -4.17 -10.16 10.86
CA LEU A 73 -3.69 -9.70 12.16
C LEU A 73 -2.37 -10.38 12.56
N CYS A 74 -2.25 -11.68 12.29
CA CYS A 74 -1.02 -12.44 12.51
C CYS A 74 0.11 -11.91 11.62
N GLY A 75 -0.17 -11.67 10.33
CA GLY A 75 0.79 -11.09 9.39
C GLY A 75 1.32 -9.73 9.83
N VAL A 76 0.42 -8.81 10.20
CA VAL A 76 0.81 -7.49 10.75
C VAL A 76 1.65 -7.63 12.01
N THR A 77 1.31 -8.58 12.89
CA THR A 77 2.07 -8.84 14.12
C THR A 77 3.47 -9.38 13.84
N VAL A 78 3.62 -10.29 12.88
CA VAL A 78 4.93 -10.82 12.45
C VAL A 78 5.79 -9.72 11.83
N ILE A 79 5.20 -8.87 10.98
CA ILE A 79 5.90 -7.73 10.39
C ILE A 79 6.37 -6.76 11.49
N ALA A 80 5.49 -6.42 12.44
CA ALA A 80 5.82 -5.56 13.58
C ALA A 80 6.92 -6.16 14.48
N ALA A 81 7.01 -7.49 14.58
CA ALA A 81 8.06 -8.16 15.35
C ALA A 81 9.43 -8.08 14.68
N ASN A 82 9.48 -8.13 13.35
CA ASN A 82 10.73 -8.16 12.58
C ASN A 82 11.20 -6.76 12.14
N VAL A 83 10.29 -5.84 11.85
CA VAL A 83 10.60 -4.50 11.34
C VAL A 83 10.41 -3.47 12.46
N ARG A 84 11.54 -3.03 13.04
CA ARG A 84 11.54 -1.99 14.09
C ARG A 84 11.83 -0.59 13.57
N ASP A 85 12.30 -0.46 12.33
CA ASP A 85 12.57 0.84 11.71
C ASP A 85 11.35 1.32 10.91
N LEU A 86 10.67 2.32 11.48
CA LEU A 86 9.52 2.95 10.85
C LEU A 86 9.91 3.71 9.57
N ALA A 87 11.13 4.23 9.45
CA ALA A 87 11.54 4.95 8.24
C ALA A 87 11.68 4.00 7.04
N VAL A 88 12.22 2.80 7.27
CA VAL A 88 12.27 1.76 6.23
C VAL A 88 10.86 1.30 5.87
N LEU A 89 9.99 1.09 6.87
CA LEU A 89 8.60 0.68 6.61
C LEU A 89 7.82 1.73 5.81
N LEU A 90 7.96 3.02 6.14
CA LEU A 90 7.28 4.11 5.47
C LEU A 90 7.82 4.35 4.05
N SER A 91 9.14 4.22 3.84
CA SER A 91 9.74 4.39 2.51
C SER A 91 9.41 3.23 1.57
N VAL A 92 9.57 1.99 2.03
CA VAL A 92 9.33 0.80 1.21
C VAL A 92 7.84 0.55 1.02
N GLY A 93 7.08 0.51 2.12
CA GLY A 93 5.63 0.24 2.07
C GLY A 93 4.85 1.42 1.51
N GLY A 94 4.97 2.58 2.15
CA GLY A 94 4.21 3.78 1.75
C GLY A 94 4.64 4.33 0.39
N GLY A 95 5.95 4.41 0.14
CA GLY A 95 6.49 4.94 -1.12
C GLY A 95 6.18 4.07 -2.33
N THR A 96 6.45 2.76 -2.25
CA THR A 96 6.24 1.84 -3.39
C THR A 96 4.77 1.65 -3.69
N PHE A 97 3.92 1.47 -2.66
CA PHE A 97 2.49 1.27 -2.86
C PHE A 97 1.81 2.54 -3.39
N SER A 98 2.16 3.72 -2.85
CA SER A 98 1.63 4.99 -3.36
C SER A 98 2.09 5.27 -4.79
N ALA A 99 3.34 4.99 -5.12
CA ALA A 99 3.84 5.12 -6.49
C ALA A 99 3.13 4.18 -7.46
N ALA A 100 2.88 2.92 -7.06
CA ALA A 100 2.09 1.99 -7.85
C ALA A 100 0.66 2.51 -8.07
N VAL A 101 -0.01 3.00 -7.03
CA VAL A 101 -1.38 3.50 -7.16
C VAL A 101 -1.45 4.77 -8.02
N ALA A 102 -0.58 5.74 -7.77
CA ALA A 102 -0.63 7.05 -8.43
C ALA A 102 -0.14 6.99 -9.89
N ALA A 103 0.81 6.12 -10.22
CA ALA A 103 1.38 6.04 -11.56
C ALA A 103 0.91 4.81 -12.36
N ALA A 104 0.74 3.64 -11.72
CA ALA A 104 0.45 2.41 -12.44
C ALA A 104 -1.02 2.31 -12.85
N PHE A 105 -1.96 2.55 -11.93
CA PHE A 105 -3.39 2.40 -12.25
C PHE A 105 -3.88 3.34 -13.35
N PRO A 106 -3.59 4.66 -13.34
CA PRO A 106 -4.08 5.56 -14.39
C PRO A 106 -3.54 5.20 -15.78
N ALA A 107 -2.26 4.81 -15.88
CA ALA A 107 -1.69 4.46 -17.17
C ALA A 107 -2.13 3.07 -17.66
N LEU A 108 -2.39 2.11 -16.76
CA LEU A 108 -3.02 0.84 -17.13
C LEU A 108 -4.48 1.02 -17.59
N MET A 109 -5.26 1.86 -16.89
CA MET A 109 -6.63 2.20 -17.29
C MET A 109 -6.66 2.90 -18.65
N PHE A 110 -5.77 3.89 -18.87
CA PHE A 110 -5.67 4.58 -20.16
C PHE A 110 -5.32 3.62 -21.29
N ARG A 111 -4.34 2.73 -21.08
CA ARG A 111 -3.96 1.70 -22.04
C ARG A 111 -5.11 0.73 -22.36
N ALA A 112 -5.87 0.32 -21.35
CA ALA A 112 -7.04 -0.56 -21.53
C ALA A 112 -8.12 0.12 -22.39
N VAL A 113 -8.44 1.38 -22.09
CA VAL A 113 -9.43 2.18 -22.83
C VAL A 113 -9.01 2.40 -24.30
N VAL A 114 -7.73 2.69 -24.54
CA VAL A 114 -7.19 2.89 -25.89
C VAL A 114 -7.16 1.57 -26.69
N LYS A 115 -6.98 0.43 -26.02
CA LYS A 115 -7.03 -0.89 -26.67
C LYS A 115 -8.45 -1.29 -27.06
N GLU A 116 -9.44 -0.93 -26.25
CA GLU A 116 -10.86 -1.27 -26.47
C GLU A 116 -11.51 -0.42 -27.58
N LYS A 117 -11.11 0.85 -27.72
CA LYS A 117 -11.73 1.77 -28.68
C LYS A 117 -11.34 1.57 -30.16
N GLY A 118 -10.40 0.68 -30.48
CA GLY A 118 -10.22 0.06 -31.81
C GLY A 118 -9.76 0.95 -32.99
N ASP A 119 -10.19 2.21 -33.07
CA ASP A 119 -9.94 3.11 -34.20
C ASP A 119 -9.43 4.47 -33.70
N HIS A 120 -8.11 4.66 -33.74
CA HIS A 120 -7.44 5.87 -33.25
C HIS A 120 -6.42 6.40 -34.27
N PRO A 121 -6.35 7.73 -34.47
CA PRO A 121 -5.23 8.35 -35.18
C PRO A 121 -3.92 8.08 -34.43
N GLY A 122 -2.82 7.87 -35.17
CA GLY A 122 -1.56 7.33 -34.64
C GLY A 122 -0.93 8.07 -33.44
N TRP A 123 -1.37 9.27 -33.09
CA TRP A 123 -0.89 10.03 -31.95
C TRP A 123 -1.36 9.48 -30.58
N GLU A 124 -2.61 9.00 -30.47
CA GLU A 124 -3.15 8.46 -29.20
C GLU A 124 -2.50 7.11 -28.82
N ARG A 125 -2.09 6.32 -29.83
CA ARG A 125 -1.28 5.11 -29.63
C ARG A 125 0.12 5.43 -29.08
N VAL A 126 0.75 6.49 -29.60
CA VAL A 126 2.07 6.92 -29.15
C VAL A 126 2.00 7.50 -27.74
N GLU A 127 0.92 8.20 -27.39
CA GLU A 127 0.69 8.65 -26.01
C GLU A 127 0.45 7.48 -25.04
N ALA A 128 -0.30 6.46 -25.44
CA ALA A 128 -0.52 5.27 -24.60
C ALA A 128 0.79 4.47 -24.38
N ASP A 129 1.62 4.33 -25.41
CA ASP A 129 2.93 3.69 -25.29
C ASP A 129 3.93 4.56 -24.50
N ALA A 130 3.89 5.89 -24.66
CA ALA A 130 4.70 6.82 -23.87
C ALA A 130 4.30 6.82 -22.39
N ALA A 131 3.00 6.78 -22.08
CA ALA A 131 2.48 6.64 -20.73
C ALA A 131 2.88 5.31 -20.09
N THR A 132 2.84 4.22 -20.86
CA THR A 132 3.31 2.89 -20.42
C THR A 132 4.83 2.88 -20.19
N GLY A 133 5.60 3.57 -21.03
CA GLY A 133 7.05 3.76 -20.86
C GLY A 133 7.41 4.59 -19.64
N LEU A 134 6.65 5.65 -19.35
CA LEU A 134 6.78 6.47 -18.14
C LEU A 134 6.46 5.68 -16.87
N LEU A 135 5.45 4.82 -16.92
CA LEU A 135 5.10 3.89 -15.83
C LEU A 135 6.26 2.92 -15.57
N GLY A 136 6.85 2.34 -16.63
CA GLY A 136 8.04 1.50 -16.53
C GLY A 136 9.24 2.22 -15.90
N MET A 137 9.48 3.48 -16.28
CA MET A 137 10.53 4.31 -15.67
C MET A 137 10.25 4.63 -14.19
N ALA A 138 9.00 4.97 -13.84
CA ALA A 138 8.61 5.25 -12.46
C ALA A 138 8.79 4.00 -11.57
N PHE A 139 8.46 2.82 -12.09
CA PHE A 139 8.66 1.55 -11.39
C PHE A 139 10.14 1.22 -11.19
N ALA A 140 10.97 1.44 -12.23
CA ALA A 140 12.43 1.25 -12.14
C ALA A 140 13.09 2.20 -11.12
N LEU A 141 12.67 3.48 -11.09
CA LEU A 141 13.12 4.46 -10.11
C LEU A 141 12.67 4.10 -8.69
N GLY A 142 11.44 3.61 -8.52
CA GLY A 142 10.92 3.13 -7.24
C GLY A 142 11.73 1.94 -6.68
N LEU A 143 12.01 0.95 -7.53
CA LEU A 143 12.84 -0.21 -7.16
C LEU A 143 14.28 0.19 -6.84
N ALA A 144 14.88 1.09 -7.62
CA ALA A 144 16.21 1.62 -7.34
C ALA A 144 16.25 2.38 -6.00
N GLY A 145 15.21 3.18 -5.70
CA GLY A 145 15.06 3.87 -4.42
C GLY A 145 14.91 2.93 -3.23
N ALA A 146 14.14 1.85 -3.37
CA ALA A 146 13.97 0.83 -2.34
C ALA A 146 15.25 0.01 -2.10
N TYR A 147 16.02 -0.27 -3.17
CA TYR A 147 17.32 -0.94 -3.03
C TYR A 147 18.34 -0.06 -2.32
N LEU A 148 18.38 1.23 -2.65
CA LEU A 148 19.24 2.21 -2.00
C LEU A 148 18.86 2.50 -0.55
N SER A 149 17.59 2.33 -0.15
CA SER A 149 17.17 2.53 1.24
C SER A 149 17.47 1.34 2.15
N LEU A 150 17.75 0.16 1.58
CA LEU A 150 18.11 -1.05 2.31
C LEU A 150 19.63 -1.21 2.52
N GLN A 151 20.45 -0.39 1.85
CA GLN A 151 21.91 -0.40 1.91
C GLN A 151 22.45 0.70 2.83
#